data_AF-A0A8S1BW78-F1
#
_entry.id   AF-A0A8S1BW78-F1
#
_cell.length_a   1.000
_cell.length_b   1.000
_cell.length_c   1.000
_cell.angle_alpha   90.00
_cell.angle_beta   90.00
_cell.angle_gamma   90.00
#
_symmetry.space_group_name_H-M   'P 1'
#
loop_
_entity.id
_entity.type
_entity.pdbx_description
1 polymer ?
#
loop_
_entity_poly.entity_id
_entity_poly.type
_entity_poly.pdbx_seq_one_letter_code
_entity_poly.pdbx_strand_id
1 'polypeptide(L)'
;MGCFKILIVFTVILAIALLPGLPPDLDFTPFSTKEPMELSGSMAPNDLLNGAERLFEGEIDAPEGLAVWNGTLYTGNRQGDILKIVDGKMVKITNIGHQCEGYWEDRKCGRVVGINFDSKGYLYAADPYYGIYKINVDTGKFIHLIKTDVPIEGKTVRVANSVAVAKDGTVYWTSSICTNPGVDVEDAVVAIFADGNGRLFKYDPIEKTNKVLIDKINFANGLALSPNEDFIVVSETVQCRLLRYWLKGPKQGSADVFIDGLPGIPDNIHLIKGGLFEVSLAQPRTKQQPLPIDSLAPYPLVRRFIARVLYYLELPFQTIQEFTPTHTLEFLLTGSTTLTSSSLYFINGFA
;
A
#
# COMPACT_ATOMS: atom_id res chain seq x y z
N MET A 1 27.84 38.63 9.56
CA MET A 1 26.49 38.13 9.91
C MET A 1 26.03 36.92 9.08
N GLY A 2 26.33 36.81 7.78
CA GLY A 2 25.91 35.66 6.94
C GLY A 2 26.50 34.30 7.35
N CYS A 3 27.80 34.24 7.62
CA CYS A 3 28.49 32.97 7.96
C CYS A 3 27.97 32.31 9.25
N PHE A 4 27.60 33.13 10.24
CA PHE A 4 27.06 32.65 11.51
C PHE A 4 25.65 32.05 11.36
N LYS A 5 24.81 32.64 10.51
CA LYS A 5 23.49 32.08 10.19
C LYS A 5 23.61 30.73 9.47
N ILE A 6 24.55 30.61 8.53
CA ILE A 6 24.80 29.35 7.81
C ILE A 6 25.26 28.25 8.77
N LEU A 7 26.15 28.58 9.71
CA LEU A 7 26.63 27.63 10.71
C LEU A 7 25.48 27.11 11.58
N ILE A 8 24.59 28.00 12.05
CA ILE A 8 23.42 27.60 12.86
C ILE A 8 22.50 26.65 12.07
N VAL A 9 22.15 27.00 10.83
CA VAL A 9 21.28 26.15 9.99
C VAL A 9 21.90 24.77 9.79
N PHE A 10 23.20 24.71 9.49
CA PHE A 10 23.91 23.46 9.31
C PHE A 10 23.96 22.61 10.58
N THR A 11 24.19 23.24 11.74
CA THR A 11 24.16 22.55 13.04
C THR A 11 22.78 21.98 13.34
N VAL A 12 21.70 22.72 13.03
CA VAL A 12 20.32 22.22 13.21
C VAL A 12 20.03 21.03 12.29
N ILE A 13 20.41 21.12 11.01
CA ILE A 13 20.26 20.01 10.05
C ILE A 13 20.99 18.76 10.54
N LEU A 14 22.25 18.91 10.96
CA LEU A 14 23.04 17.80 11.51
C LEU A 14 22.40 17.23 12.77
N ALA A 15 21.90 18.07 13.67
CA ALA A 15 21.21 17.63 14.87
C ALA A 15 19.98 16.79 14.53
N ILE A 16 19.12 17.26 13.62
CA ILE A 16 17.93 16.51 13.18
C ILE A 16 18.34 15.19 12.52
N ALA A 17 19.40 15.15 11.71
CA ALA A 17 19.83 13.93 11.01
C ALA A 17 20.54 12.91 11.91
N LEU A 18 21.37 13.37 12.87
CA LEU A 18 22.32 12.52 13.58
C LEU A 18 21.96 12.23 15.03
N LEU A 19 21.10 13.04 15.67
CA LEU A 19 20.77 12.80 17.07
C LEU A 19 20.10 11.41 17.22
N PRO A 20 20.69 10.53 18.05
CA PRO A 20 20.10 9.22 18.32
C PRO A 20 18.83 9.38 19.14
N GLY A 21 17.87 8.48 18.94
CA GLY A 21 16.62 8.46 19.70
C GLY A 21 15.58 9.51 19.28
N LEU A 22 15.85 10.37 18.29
CA LEU A 22 14.82 11.20 17.69
C LEU A 22 13.89 10.36 16.78
N PRO A 23 12.57 10.37 17.02
CA PRO A 23 11.57 9.85 16.08
C PRO A 23 11.68 10.39 14.65
N PRO A 24 11.17 9.64 13.65
CA PRO A 24 10.66 8.28 13.78
C PRO A 24 11.82 7.27 13.92
N ASP A 25 11.62 6.24 14.72
CA ASP A 25 12.60 5.16 14.93
C ASP A 25 12.54 4.17 13.76
N LEU A 26 13.21 4.53 12.67
CA LEU A 26 13.29 3.79 11.41
C LEU A 26 14.75 3.57 11.00
N ASP A 27 14.98 2.48 10.27
CA ASP A 27 16.30 2.14 9.73
C ASP A 27 16.58 2.91 8.43
N PHE A 28 17.85 3.29 8.22
CA PHE A 28 18.31 3.96 7.01
C PHE A 28 19.70 3.47 6.62
N THR A 29 19.78 2.66 5.56
CA THR A 29 21.00 2.08 4.99
C THR A 29 21.10 2.40 3.50
N PRO A 30 22.31 2.61 2.95
CA PRO A 30 22.45 2.93 1.54
C PRO A 30 21.99 1.75 0.67
N PHE A 31 21.20 2.06 -0.37
CA PHE A 31 20.78 1.09 -1.39
C PHE A 31 20.79 1.73 -2.77
N SER A 32 20.56 0.92 -3.80
CA SER A 32 20.42 1.38 -5.18
C SER A 32 19.21 0.73 -5.84
N THR A 33 18.42 1.54 -6.55
CA THR A 33 17.37 1.06 -7.44
C THR A 33 17.95 0.71 -8.80
N LYS A 34 17.48 -0.37 -9.44
CA LYS A 34 17.88 -0.69 -10.82
C LYS A 34 17.34 0.36 -11.79
N GLU A 35 18.10 0.70 -12.84
CA GLU A 35 17.63 1.61 -13.88
C GLU A 35 16.28 1.15 -14.47
N PRO A 36 15.36 2.09 -14.78
CA PRO A 36 14.07 1.74 -15.36
C PRO A 36 14.24 1.11 -16.75
N MET A 37 13.40 0.12 -17.03
CA MET A 37 13.27 -0.48 -18.35
C MET A 37 12.88 0.58 -19.39
N GLU A 38 13.45 0.48 -20.59
CA GLU A 38 13.09 1.35 -21.71
C GLU A 38 11.66 1.03 -22.17
N LEU A 39 10.82 2.07 -22.27
CA LEU A 39 9.46 1.97 -22.81
C LEU A 39 9.50 1.79 -24.33
N SER A 40 9.79 0.56 -24.77
CA SER A 40 9.97 0.17 -26.17
C SER A 40 9.26 -1.14 -26.48
N GLY A 41 9.06 -1.42 -27.78
CA GLY A 41 8.34 -2.63 -28.22
C GLY A 41 6.91 -2.66 -27.66
N SER A 42 6.56 -3.74 -26.95
CA SER A 42 5.25 -3.88 -26.30
C SER A 42 5.01 -2.92 -25.13
N MET A 43 6.06 -2.25 -24.62
CA MET A 43 5.97 -1.23 -23.58
C MET A 43 6.04 0.19 -24.14
N ALA A 44 6.03 0.37 -25.46
CA ALA A 44 6.03 1.70 -26.05
C ALA A 44 4.78 2.49 -25.62
N PRO A 45 4.92 3.80 -25.29
CA PRO A 45 3.77 4.63 -24.96
C PRO A 45 2.72 4.61 -26.07
N ASN A 46 1.45 4.59 -25.68
CA ASN A 46 0.31 4.60 -26.59
C ASN A 46 -0.86 5.37 -25.98
N ASP A 47 -1.87 5.65 -26.80
CA ASP A 47 -3.02 6.48 -26.45
C ASP A 47 -4.31 5.66 -26.26
N LEU A 48 -4.21 4.33 -26.08
CA LEU A 48 -5.37 3.43 -26.03
C LEU A 48 -6.38 3.83 -24.93
N LEU A 49 -5.89 4.47 -23.86
CA LEU A 49 -6.70 4.85 -22.70
C LEU A 49 -7.13 6.33 -22.70
N ASN A 50 -6.70 7.15 -23.67
CA ASN A 50 -7.01 8.59 -23.69
C ASN A 50 -8.51 8.88 -23.86
N GLY A 51 -9.28 7.91 -24.36
CA GLY A 51 -10.74 7.99 -24.53
C GLY A 51 -11.53 7.06 -23.61
N ALA A 52 -10.90 6.52 -22.56
CA ALA A 52 -11.59 5.62 -21.63
C ALA A 52 -12.78 6.33 -20.95
N GLU A 53 -13.90 5.61 -20.86
CA GLU A 53 -15.09 6.08 -20.15
C GLU A 53 -14.83 6.10 -18.64
N ARG A 54 -14.96 7.28 -18.03
CA ARG A 54 -14.84 7.45 -16.57
C ARG A 54 -16.19 7.20 -15.91
N LEU A 55 -16.33 6.03 -15.28
CA LEU A 55 -17.53 5.67 -14.53
C LEU A 55 -17.50 6.26 -13.11
N PHE A 56 -18.64 6.72 -12.60
CA PHE A 56 -18.81 7.18 -11.20
C PHE A 56 -17.81 8.25 -10.74
N GLU A 57 -17.31 9.08 -11.65
CA GLU A 57 -16.40 10.18 -11.34
C GLU A 57 -17.10 11.19 -10.41
N GLY A 58 -16.51 11.43 -9.24
CA GLY A 58 -17.11 12.27 -8.19
C GLY A 58 -18.20 11.58 -7.36
N GLU A 59 -18.55 10.32 -7.66
CA GLU A 59 -19.52 9.53 -6.89
C GLU A 59 -18.84 8.51 -5.96
N ILE A 60 -17.76 7.85 -6.41
CA ILE A 60 -16.95 6.97 -5.56
C ILE A 60 -15.67 7.69 -5.17
N ASP A 61 -15.48 7.88 -3.86
CA ASP A 61 -14.25 8.49 -3.34
C ASP A 61 -13.11 7.47 -3.25
N ALA A 62 -12.05 7.72 -4.01
CA ALA A 62 -10.79 6.97 -4.04
C ALA A 62 -10.96 5.42 -4.06
N PRO A 63 -11.63 4.83 -5.07
CA PRO A 63 -11.63 3.39 -5.24
C PRO A 63 -10.22 2.91 -5.59
N GLU A 64 -9.69 1.98 -4.80
CA GLU A 64 -8.29 1.53 -4.92
C GLU A 64 -8.20 0.05 -5.31
N GLY A 65 -8.99 -0.81 -4.66
CA GLY A 65 -9.07 -2.23 -4.97
C GLY A 65 -10.22 -2.56 -5.92
N LEU A 66 -9.96 -3.41 -6.92
CA LEU A 66 -10.98 -3.94 -7.83
C LEU A 66 -10.97 -5.48 -7.81
N ALA A 67 -12.15 -6.08 -7.79
CA ALA A 67 -12.30 -7.52 -7.96
C ALA A 67 -13.58 -7.85 -8.74
N VAL A 68 -13.52 -8.87 -9.58
CA VAL A 68 -14.66 -9.36 -10.35
C VAL A 68 -15.07 -10.73 -9.84
N TRP A 69 -16.35 -10.89 -9.54
CA TRP A 69 -16.93 -12.18 -9.16
C TRP A 69 -18.27 -12.39 -9.86
N ASN A 70 -18.42 -13.54 -10.53
CA ASN A 70 -19.58 -13.88 -11.35
C ASN A 70 -19.98 -12.76 -12.34
N GLY A 71 -18.99 -12.12 -12.96
CA GLY A 71 -19.19 -11.02 -13.91
C GLY A 71 -19.63 -9.68 -13.29
N THR A 72 -19.73 -9.60 -11.96
CA THR A 72 -20.02 -8.36 -11.23
C THR A 72 -18.72 -7.74 -10.72
N LEU A 73 -18.56 -6.43 -10.89
CA LEU A 73 -17.42 -5.67 -10.38
C LEU A 73 -17.68 -5.22 -8.94
N TYR A 74 -16.67 -5.38 -8.09
CA TYR A 74 -16.67 -4.96 -6.70
C TYR A 74 -15.49 -4.03 -6.46
N THR A 75 -15.68 -3.08 -5.56
CA THR A 75 -14.66 -2.15 -5.11
C THR A 75 -14.96 -1.71 -3.68
N GLY A 76 -14.09 -0.91 -3.09
CA GLY A 76 -14.42 -0.14 -1.90
C GLY A 76 -13.98 1.30 -2.04
N ASN A 77 -14.09 2.08 -0.96
CA ASN A 77 -13.81 3.51 -0.98
C ASN A 77 -13.07 3.95 0.29
N ARG A 78 -12.74 5.25 0.34
CA ARG A 78 -12.19 5.94 1.53
C ARG A 78 -13.27 6.28 2.57
N GLN A 79 -14.20 5.36 2.79
CA GLN A 79 -15.17 5.43 3.87
C GLN A 79 -15.44 4.03 4.46
N GLY A 80 -14.63 3.04 4.09
CA GLY A 80 -14.81 1.65 4.51
C GLY A 80 -15.99 0.94 3.84
N ASP A 81 -16.61 1.51 2.79
CA ASP A 81 -17.70 0.85 2.10
C ASP A 81 -17.20 -0.26 1.19
N ILE A 82 -18.00 -1.32 1.12
CA ILE A 82 -17.89 -2.36 0.09
C ILE A 82 -19.02 -2.13 -0.90
N LEU A 83 -18.66 -1.91 -2.16
CA LEU A 83 -19.56 -1.52 -3.22
C LEU A 83 -19.57 -2.59 -4.30
N LYS A 84 -20.74 -2.86 -4.88
CA LYS A 84 -20.86 -3.61 -6.13
C LYS A 84 -21.40 -2.71 -7.23
N ILE A 85 -20.91 -2.91 -8.44
CA ILE A 85 -21.37 -2.21 -9.63
C ILE A 85 -22.15 -3.22 -10.49
N VAL A 86 -23.44 -3.00 -10.61
CA VAL A 86 -24.38 -3.87 -11.35
C VAL A 86 -25.30 -2.99 -12.20
N ASP A 87 -25.46 -3.34 -13.47
CA ASP A 87 -26.30 -2.59 -14.43
C ASP A 87 -25.99 -1.08 -14.47
N GLY A 88 -24.71 -0.71 -14.41
CA GLY A 88 -24.26 0.69 -14.39
C GLY A 88 -24.63 1.45 -13.11
N LYS A 89 -25.02 0.76 -12.04
CA LYS A 89 -25.36 1.36 -10.75
C LYS A 89 -24.49 0.83 -9.64
N MET A 90 -24.15 1.74 -8.73
CA MET A 90 -23.46 1.41 -7.49
C MET A 90 -24.45 0.97 -6.43
N VAL A 91 -24.16 -0.16 -5.77
CA VAL A 91 -24.93 -0.69 -4.65
C VAL A 91 -23.99 -0.96 -3.50
N LYS A 92 -24.20 -0.26 -2.38
CA LYS A 92 -23.48 -0.53 -1.13
C LYS A 92 -23.92 -1.86 -0.54
N ILE A 93 -22.95 -2.74 -0.27
CA ILE A 93 -23.14 -4.05 0.34
C ILE A 93 -23.07 -3.94 1.86
N THR A 94 -22.00 -3.32 2.35
CA THR A 94 -21.73 -3.18 3.79
C THR A 94 -20.70 -2.07 4.01
N ASN A 95 -20.41 -1.76 5.27
CA ASN A 95 -19.35 -0.86 5.68
C ASN A 95 -18.50 -1.57 6.75
N ILE A 96 -17.20 -1.68 6.52
CA ILE A 96 -16.26 -2.37 7.42
C ILE A 96 -15.59 -1.45 8.44
N GLY A 97 -15.73 -0.13 8.28
CA GLY A 97 -15.20 0.86 9.19
C GLY A 97 -16.21 1.33 10.22
N HIS A 98 -15.96 2.50 10.81
CA HIS A 98 -16.82 3.07 11.85
C HIS A 98 -17.56 4.30 11.35
N GLN A 99 -18.61 4.67 12.10
CA GLN A 99 -19.33 5.90 11.84
C GLN A 99 -18.38 7.09 11.94
N CYS A 100 -18.24 7.83 10.85
CA CYS A 100 -17.38 8.99 10.73
C CYS A 100 -18.14 10.15 10.07
N GLU A 101 -17.58 11.35 10.15
CA GLU A 101 -18.20 12.56 9.60
C GLU A 101 -17.86 12.82 8.13
N GLY A 102 -16.73 12.29 7.66
CA GLY A 102 -16.29 12.41 6.27
C GLY A 102 -14.88 11.85 6.07
N TYR A 103 -14.41 11.83 4.82
CA TYR A 103 -13.15 11.20 4.42
C TYR A 103 -11.90 11.76 5.13
N TRP A 104 -11.98 12.95 5.72
CA TRP A 104 -10.90 13.52 6.54
C TRP A 104 -10.71 12.77 7.86
N GLU A 105 -11.68 11.97 8.31
CA GLU A 105 -11.52 11.02 9.42
C GLU A 105 -11.09 9.63 8.89
N ASP A 106 -10.21 9.55 7.88
CA ASP A 106 -9.87 8.32 7.12
C ASP A 106 -9.64 7.10 8.04
N ARG A 107 -8.85 7.31 9.10
CA ARG A 107 -8.54 6.29 10.10
C ARG A 107 -9.76 5.73 10.83
N LYS A 108 -10.76 6.56 11.09
CA LYS A 108 -12.01 6.21 11.79
C LYS A 108 -13.06 5.67 10.82
N CYS A 109 -13.18 6.29 9.65
CA CYS A 109 -14.04 5.81 8.59
C CYS A 109 -13.67 4.41 8.12
N GLY A 110 -12.39 4.04 8.25
CA GLY A 110 -11.84 2.89 7.55
C GLY A 110 -11.68 3.18 6.06
N ARG A 111 -10.90 2.33 5.40
CA ARG A 111 -10.56 2.47 3.98
C ARG A 111 -10.35 1.12 3.36
N VAL A 112 -10.90 0.89 2.18
CA VAL A 112 -10.69 -0.36 1.44
C VAL A 112 -9.62 -0.15 0.38
N VAL A 113 -8.41 -0.69 0.63
CA VAL A 113 -7.23 -0.50 -0.24
C VAL A 113 -6.95 -1.69 -1.16
N GLY A 114 -7.22 -2.92 -0.69
CA GLY A 114 -7.02 -4.15 -1.46
C GLY A 114 -8.17 -5.13 -1.27
N ILE A 115 -8.63 -5.76 -2.36
CA ILE A 115 -9.73 -6.74 -2.30
C ILE A 115 -9.47 -7.95 -3.17
N ASN A 116 -9.98 -9.11 -2.74
CA ASN A 116 -9.88 -10.36 -3.51
C ASN A 116 -10.97 -11.35 -3.11
N PHE A 117 -11.41 -12.21 -4.04
CA PHE A 117 -12.40 -13.25 -3.75
C PHE A 117 -11.74 -14.59 -3.47
N ASP A 118 -12.28 -15.32 -2.49
CA ASP A 118 -11.98 -16.75 -2.37
C ASP A 118 -12.78 -17.59 -3.39
N SER A 119 -12.41 -18.86 -3.55
CA SER A 119 -13.09 -19.79 -4.46
C SER A 119 -14.56 -20.08 -4.10
N LYS A 120 -15.03 -19.61 -2.93
CA LYS A 120 -16.39 -19.78 -2.42
C LYS A 120 -17.22 -18.51 -2.56
N GLY A 121 -16.65 -17.43 -3.10
CA GLY A 121 -17.34 -16.15 -3.30
C GLY A 121 -17.39 -15.24 -2.08
N TYR A 122 -16.57 -15.49 -1.04
CA TYR A 122 -16.36 -14.48 -0.02
C TYR A 122 -15.34 -13.46 -0.50
N LEU A 123 -15.67 -12.18 -0.31
CA LEU A 123 -14.76 -11.08 -0.56
C LEU A 123 -13.88 -10.90 0.67
N TYR A 124 -12.58 -10.79 0.45
CA TYR A 124 -11.61 -10.39 1.45
C TYR A 124 -11.21 -8.95 1.16
N ALA A 125 -11.19 -8.12 2.19
CA ALA A 125 -10.85 -6.71 2.08
C ALA A 125 -9.77 -6.35 3.09
N ALA A 126 -8.78 -5.59 2.63
CA ALA A 126 -7.74 -5.01 3.46
C ALA A 126 -8.12 -3.56 3.78
N ASP A 127 -8.08 -3.25 5.07
CA ASP A 127 -8.13 -1.92 5.63
C ASP A 127 -6.77 -1.60 6.26
N PRO A 128 -6.14 -0.47 5.90
CA PRO A 128 -4.79 -0.17 6.35
C PRO A 128 -4.68 -0.05 7.86
N TYR A 129 -5.72 0.45 8.51
CA TYR A 129 -5.76 0.73 9.93
C TYR A 129 -6.26 -0.45 10.74
N TYR A 130 -7.22 -1.21 10.20
CA TYR A 130 -7.90 -2.26 10.94
C TYR A 130 -7.49 -3.67 10.55
N GLY A 131 -6.93 -3.90 9.36
CA GLY A 131 -6.41 -5.19 8.92
C GLY A 131 -7.31 -5.88 7.91
N ILE A 132 -7.49 -7.19 8.00
CA ILE A 132 -8.18 -7.98 6.96
C ILE A 132 -9.57 -8.40 7.42
N TYR A 133 -10.56 -8.22 6.54
CA TYR A 133 -11.95 -8.62 6.72
C TYR A 133 -12.33 -9.71 5.73
N LYS A 134 -13.22 -10.62 6.16
CA LYS A 134 -13.90 -11.59 5.30
C LYS A 134 -15.38 -11.25 5.22
N ILE A 135 -15.92 -11.04 4.03
CA ILE A 135 -17.25 -10.50 3.76
C ILE A 135 -18.04 -11.48 2.91
N ASN A 136 -19.28 -11.76 3.30
CA ASN A 136 -20.27 -12.41 2.47
C ASN A 136 -21.04 -11.33 1.69
N VAL A 137 -20.80 -11.27 0.37
CA VAL A 137 -21.33 -10.18 -0.47
C VAL A 137 -22.85 -10.25 -0.71
N ASP A 138 -23.46 -11.41 -0.49
CA ASP A 138 -24.91 -11.60 -0.64
C ASP A 138 -25.69 -11.09 0.58
N THR A 139 -25.13 -11.24 1.78
CA THR A 139 -25.78 -10.89 3.04
C THR A 139 -25.25 -9.59 3.66
N GLY A 140 -24.10 -9.09 3.20
CA GLY A 140 -23.41 -7.94 3.78
C GLY A 140 -22.74 -8.22 5.14
N LYS A 141 -22.82 -9.46 5.65
CA LYS A 141 -22.17 -9.85 6.91
C LYS A 141 -20.68 -10.00 6.70
N PHE A 142 -19.90 -9.55 7.67
CA PHE A 142 -18.45 -9.69 7.65
C PHE A 142 -17.87 -10.13 9.00
N ILE A 143 -16.64 -10.62 8.95
CA ILE A 143 -15.83 -11.01 10.10
C ILE A 143 -14.50 -10.27 10.00
N HIS A 144 -14.08 -9.65 11.09
CA HIS A 144 -12.74 -9.07 11.23
C HIS A 144 -11.73 -10.20 11.45
N LEU A 145 -11.02 -10.58 10.40
CA LEU A 145 -10.22 -11.81 10.35
C LEU A 145 -8.82 -11.63 10.95
N ILE A 146 -8.15 -10.54 10.58
CA ILE A 146 -6.80 -10.22 11.03
C ILE A 146 -6.81 -8.77 11.51
N LYS A 147 -6.32 -8.54 12.74
CA LYS A 147 -6.23 -7.22 13.34
C LYS A 147 -4.80 -6.71 13.31
N THR A 148 -4.64 -5.40 13.13
CA THR A 148 -3.33 -4.69 13.11
C THR A 148 -2.75 -4.46 14.51
N ASP A 149 -3.60 -4.44 15.55
CA ASP A 149 -3.25 -4.18 16.94
C ASP A 149 -2.49 -5.32 17.63
N VAL A 150 -2.45 -6.52 17.03
CA VAL A 150 -1.70 -7.67 17.52
C VAL A 150 -0.34 -7.74 16.83
N PRO A 151 0.79 -7.60 17.57
CA PRO A 151 2.11 -7.76 16.98
C PRO A 151 2.32 -9.15 16.39
N ILE A 152 2.92 -9.21 15.20
CA ILE A 152 3.25 -10.46 14.50
C ILE A 152 4.78 -10.56 14.42
N GLU A 153 5.33 -11.62 15.02
CA GLU A 153 6.78 -11.85 15.09
C GLU A 153 7.55 -10.60 15.57
N GLY A 154 7.03 -9.96 16.64
CA GLY A 154 7.67 -8.83 17.32
C GLY A 154 7.52 -7.46 16.65
N LYS A 155 6.73 -7.32 15.57
CA LYS A 155 6.41 -6.02 14.95
C LYS A 155 4.92 -5.75 14.93
N THR A 156 4.56 -4.48 15.08
CA THR A 156 3.19 -3.99 14.93
C THR A 156 2.92 -3.65 13.48
N VAL A 157 1.74 -4.03 12.98
CA VAL A 157 1.28 -3.71 11.63
C VAL A 157 0.72 -2.30 11.66
N ARG A 158 1.17 -1.44 10.75
CA ARG A 158 0.74 -0.04 10.66
C ARG A 158 -0.13 0.25 9.44
N VAL A 159 0.15 -0.41 8.33
CA VAL A 159 -0.59 -0.25 7.08
C VAL A 159 -0.75 -1.60 6.41
N ALA A 160 -1.85 -2.31 6.70
CA ALA A 160 -2.24 -3.47 5.89
C ALA A 160 -2.64 -3.00 4.47
N ASN A 161 -2.41 -3.82 3.45
CA ASN A 161 -2.52 -3.31 2.08
C ASN A 161 -3.24 -4.26 1.11
N SER A 162 -2.63 -5.39 0.76
CA SER A 162 -3.23 -6.31 -0.22
C SER A 162 -3.53 -7.65 0.41
N VAL A 163 -4.48 -8.38 -0.17
CA VAL A 163 -4.89 -9.73 0.25
C VAL A 163 -5.14 -10.62 -0.96
N ALA A 164 -4.77 -11.89 -0.88
CA ALA A 164 -5.20 -12.94 -1.80
C ALA A 164 -5.48 -14.23 -1.03
N VAL A 165 -6.37 -15.06 -1.56
CA VAL A 165 -6.79 -16.29 -0.91
C VAL A 165 -6.53 -17.47 -1.83
N ALA A 166 -5.78 -18.45 -1.35
CA ALA A 166 -5.54 -19.68 -2.08
C ALA A 166 -6.79 -20.58 -2.09
N LYS A 167 -6.82 -21.55 -3.01
CA LYS A 167 -7.90 -22.52 -3.19
C LYS A 167 -8.18 -23.34 -1.93
N ASP A 168 -7.16 -23.58 -1.11
CA ASP A 168 -7.28 -24.28 0.17
C ASP A 168 -7.82 -23.41 1.32
N GLY A 169 -7.99 -22.10 1.09
CA GLY A 169 -8.46 -21.12 2.06
C GLY A 169 -7.34 -20.42 2.83
N THR A 170 -6.07 -20.76 2.60
CA THR A 170 -4.92 -20.01 3.13
C THR A 170 -5.00 -18.56 2.64
N VAL A 171 -4.82 -17.60 3.56
CA VAL A 171 -4.85 -16.17 3.22
C VAL A 171 -3.42 -15.66 3.18
N TYR A 172 -3.05 -14.98 2.11
CA TYR A 172 -1.80 -14.25 1.99
C TYR A 172 -2.09 -12.76 1.96
N TRP A 173 -1.32 -11.97 2.67
CA TRP A 173 -1.56 -10.53 2.77
C TRP A 173 -0.27 -9.76 2.98
N THR A 174 -0.28 -8.48 2.62
CA THR A 174 0.84 -7.57 2.78
C THR A 174 0.55 -6.50 3.81
N SER A 175 1.62 -6.09 4.50
CA SER A 175 1.65 -4.79 5.16
C SER A 175 2.71 -3.94 4.50
N SER A 176 2.34 -2.72 4.11
CA SER A 176 3.29 -1.75 3.55
C SER A 176 4.24 -1.23 4.63
N ILE A 177 3.76 -1.12 5.86
CA ILE A 177 4.53 -0.59 6.99
C ILE A 177 4.33 -1.48 8.23
N CYS A 178 5.42 -2.01 8.77
CA CYS A 178 5.46 -2.59 10.11
C CYS A 178 6.55 -1.93 10.95
N THR A 179 6.29 -1.69 12.22
CA THR A 179 7.22 -0.99 13.11
C THR A 179 7.45 -1.75 14.41
N ASN A 180 8.43 -1.31 15.20
CA ASN A 180 8.54 -1.77 16.58
C ASN A 180 7.28 -1.38 17.36
N PRO A 181 6.83 -2.20 18.34
CA PRO A 181 5.74 -1.82 19.23
C PRO A 181 5.99 -0.43 19.85
N GLY A 182 4.97 0.43 19.78
CA GLY A 182 5.05 1.81 20.28
C GLY A 182 5.55 2.86 19.27
N VAL A 183 6.04 2.46 18.09
CA VAL A 183 6.42 3.41 17.02
C VAL A 183 5.24 3.62 16.09
N ASP A 184 4.63 4.81 16.11
CA ASP A 184 3.44 5.13 15.31
C ASP A 184 3.82 5.90 14.05
N VAL A 185 4.05 5.15 12.97
CA VAL A 185 4.33 5.70 11.64
C VAL A 185 3.39 5.02 10.67
N GLU A 186 2.41 5.78 10.19
CA GLU A 186 1.41 5.33 9.20
C GLU A 186 1.48 6.16 7.91
N ASP A 187 2.21 7.28 7.95
CA ASP A 187 2.43 8.12 6.78
C ASP A 187 3.35 7.44 5.77
N ALA A 188 2.79 7.19 4.59
CA ALA A 188 3.48 6.64 3.44
C ALA A 188 4.65 7.54 2.99
N VAL A 189 4.51 8.87 3.07
CA VAL A 189 5.53 9.82 2.61
C VAL A 189 6.78 9.72 3.48
N VAL A 190 6.63 9.62 4.81
CA VAL A 190 7.75 9.31 5.71
C VAL A 190 8.34 7.93 5.41
N ALA A 191 7.49 6.91 5.22
CA ALA A 191 7.92 5.53 5.07
C ALA A 191 8.76 5.27 3.80
N ILE A 192 8.46 5.93 2.67
CA ILE A 192 9.21 5.72 1.42
C ILE A 192 10.69 6.16 1.49
N PHE A 193 11.06 7.02 2.45
CA PHE A 193 12.46 7.41 2.67
C PHE A 193 13.21 6.44 3.58
N ALA A 194 12.52 5.61 4.35
CA ALA A 194 13.13 4.63 5.24
C ALA A 194 13.51 3.34 4.51
N ASP A 195 14.26 2.49 5.21
CA ASP A 195 14.51 1.13 4.75
C ASP A 195 13.24 0.27 4.79
N GLY A 196 13.26 -0.85 4.09
CA GLY A 196 12.11 -1.73 3.98
C GLY A 196 11.66 -2.29 5.33
N ASN A 197 10.41 -2.02 5.67
CA ASN A 197 9.75 -2.50 6.87
C ASN A 197 8.37 -3.12 6.59
N GLY A 198 8.00 -3.24 5.31
CA GLY A 198 6.83 -3.98 4.86
C GLY A 198 7.08 -5.48 4.87
N ARG A 199 5.99 -6.26 4.85
CA ARG A 199 6.03 -7.72 5.04
C ARG A 199 5.00 -8.43 4.17
N LEU A 200 5.34 -9.65 3.73
CA LEU A 200 4.39 -10.62 3.20
C LEU A 200 4.08 -11.64 4.30
N PHE A 201 2.80 -11.91 4.53
CA PHE A 201 2.32 -12.85 5.54
C PHE A 201 1.56 -14.01 4.92
N LYS A 202 1.58 -15.14 5.64
CA LYS A 202 0.62 -16.24 5.51
C LYS A 202 -0.23 -16.28 6.77
N TYR A 203 -1.54 -16.28 6.61
CA TYR A 203 -2.51 -16.54 7.65
C TYR A 203 -3.18 -17.90 7.45
N ASP A 204 -3.11 -18.73 8.48
CA ASP A 204 -3.82 -20.00 8.54
C ASP A 204 -5.20 -19.78 9.20
N PRO A 205 -6.33 -19.96 8.49
CA PRO A 205 -7.65 -19.74 9.04
C PRO A 205 -8.11 -20.81 10.04
N ILE A 206 -7.45 -21.98 10.08
CA ILE A 206 -7.76 -23.06 11.03
C ILE A 206 -7.07 -22.75 12.35
N GLU A 207 -5.75 -22.54 12.32
CA GLU A 207 -4.95 -22.26 13.51
C GLU A 207 -5.08 -20.80 13.97
N LYS A 208 -5.60 -19.92 13.11
CA LYS A 208 -5.72 -18.47 13.33
C LYS A 208 -4.39 -17.80 13.64
N THR A 209 -3.33 -18.25 12.97
CA THR A 209 -1.95 -17.75 13.17
C THR A 209 -1.44 -17.06 11.92
N ASN A 210 -0.61 -16.04 12.13
CA ASN A 210 0.15 -15.37 11.07
C ASN A 210 1.62 -15.80 11.12
N LYS A 211 2.21 -15.98 9.94
CA LYS A 211 3.64 -16.21 9.76
C LYS A 211 4.19 -15.24 8.73
N VAL A 212 5.36 -14.67 8.98
CA VAL A 212 6.08 -13.84 8.01
C VAL A 212 6.75 -14.75 6.97
N LEU A 213 6.49 -14.48 5.69
CA LEU A 213 7.09 -15.17 4.56
C LEU A 213 8.29 -14.41 3.99
N ILE A 214 8.14 -13.09 3.87
CA ILE A 214 9.21 -12.16 3.48
C ILE A 214 9.15 -10.98 4.44
N ASP A 215 10.30 -10.65 5.04
CA ASP A 215 10.47 -9.45 5.85
C ASP A 215 11.25 -8.38 5.09
N LYS A 216 11.13 -7.12 5.54
CA LYS A 216 11.86 -5.95 5.04
C LYS A 216 11.64 -5.64 3.55
N ILE A 217 10.43 -5.84 3.07
CA ILE A 217 10.03 -5.37 1.74
C ILE A 217 9.91 -3.84 1.80
N ASN A 218 10.51 -3.13 0.87
CA ASN A 218 10.32 -1.68 0.77
C ASN A 218 8.89 -1.33 0.28
N PHE A 219 8.01 -1.08 1.26
CA PHE A 219 6.61 -0.68 1.07
C PHE A 219 5.83 -1.73 0.24
N ALA A 220 5.56 -2.88 0.87
CA ALA A 220 4.83 -3.99 0.25
C ALA A 220 3.38 -3.58 -0.05
N ASN A 221 3.02 -3.49 -1.33
CA ASN A 221 1.74 -2.95 -1.79
C ASN A 221 0.87 -4.11 -2.29
N GLY A 222 0.73 -4.28 -3.61
CA GLY A 222 0.00 -5.39 -4.21
C GLY A 222 0.62 -6.78 -4.04
N LEU A 223 -0.23 -7.81 -4.11
CA LEU A 223 0.18 -9.20 -4.20
C LEU A 223 -0.77 -10.03 -5.08
N ALA A 224 -0.25 -11.06 -5.74
CA ALA A 224 -1.07 -12.03 -6.47
C ALA A 224 -0.48 -13.45 -6.41
N LEU A 225 -1.35 -14.45 -6.32
CA LEU A 225 -0.98 -15.86 -6.46
C LEU A 225 -0.79 -16.21 -7.95
N SER A 226 0.17 -17.09 -8.23
CA SER A 226 0.27 -17.69 -9.57
C SER A 226 -0.92 -18.62 -9.85
N PRO A 227 -1.26 -18.89 -11.13
CA PRO A 227 -2.43 -19.71 -11.49
C PRO A 227 -2.49 -21.08 -10.80
N ASN A 228 -1.32 -21.70 -10.61
CA ASN A 228 -1.14 -23.01 -9.99
C ASN A 228 -0.82 -22.92 -8.49
N GLU A 229 -0.76 -21.71 -7.93
CA GLU A 229 -0.38 -21.43 -6.55
C GLU A 229 1.00 -22.01 -6.20
N ASP A 230 1.92 -21.95 -7.16
CA ASP A 230 3.31 -22.38 -7.00
C ASP A 230 4.16 -21.28 -6.38
N PHE A 231 3.75 -20.02 -6.53
CA PHE A 231 4.42 -18.84 -6.00
C PHE A 231 3.47 -17.65 -5.85
N ILE A 232 3.90 -16.64 -5.09
CA ILE A 232 3.24 -15.34 -4.93
C ILE A 232 4.14 -14.28 -5.57
N VAL A 233 3.55 -13.32 -6.28
CA VAL A 233 4.23 -12.10 -6.71
C VAL A 233 3.83 -10.96 -5.76
N VAL A 234 4.78 -10.13 -5.36
CA VAL A 234 4.56 -8.99 -4.46
C VAL A 234 5.21 -7.73 -5.03
N SER A 235 4.51 -6.60 -4.98
CA SER A 235 5.04 -5.29 -5.36
C SER A 235 5.95 -4.74 -4.26
N GLU A 236 7.19 -4.41 -4.63
CA GLU A 236 8.11 -3.66 -3.79
C GLU A 236 8.25 -2.24 -4.35
N THR A 237 7.35 -1.38 -3.87
CA THR A 237 7.04 -0.06 -4.40
C THR A 237 8.26 0.83 -4.54
N VAL A 238 9.03 1.00 -3.47
CA VAL A 238 10.17 1.95 -3.45
C VAL A 238 11.34 1.46 -4.29
N GLN A 239 11.52 0.13 -4.42
CA GLN A 239 12.56 -0.46 -5.27
C GLN A 239 12.14 -0.56 -6.75
N CYS A 240 10.89 -0.19 -7.08
CA CYS A 240 10.32 -0.29 -8.42
C CYS A 240 10.50 -1.69 -9.03
N ARG A 241 10.18 -2.73 -8.25
CA ARG A 241 10.35 -4.13 -8.68
C ARG A 241 9.25 -5.04 -8.13
N LEU A 242 9.20 -6.25 -8.68
CA LEU A 242 8.35 -7.33 -8.19
C LEU A 242 9.21 -8.42 -7.57
N LEU A 243 8.82 -8.88 -6.39
CA LEU A 243 9.40 -10.06 -5.74
C LEU A 243 8.53 -11.28 -6.04
N ARG A 244 9.15 -12.46 -6.03
CA ARG A 244 8.45 -13.75 -6.07
C ARG A 244 8.81 -14.58 -4.86
N TYR A 245 7.80 -15.07 -4.15
CA TYR A 245 7.93 -16.06 -3.07
C TYR A 245 7.47 -17.44 -3.53
N TRP A 246 8.32 -18.46 -3.42
CA TRP A 246 7.99 -19.81 -3.85
C TRP A 246 7.17 -20.57 -2.78
N LEU A 247 5.95 -20.96 -3.14
CA LEU A 247 5.07 -21.76 -2.29
C LEU A 247 5.29 -23.27 -2.44
N LYS A 248 5.75 -23.71 -3.61
CA LYS A 248 5.95 -25.11 -3.98
C LYS A 248 7.26 -25.32 -4.74
N GLY A 249 7.64 -26.59 -4.91
CA GLY A 249 8.80 -27.00 -5.68
C GLY A 249 10.14 -26.84 -4.95
N PRO A 250 11.28 -27.03 -5.64
CA PRO A 250 12.61 -27.08 -5.01
C PRO A 250 13.04 -25.79 -4.31
N LYS A 251 12.44 -24.66 -4.67
CA LYS A 251 12.70 -23.34 -4.09
C LYS A 251 11.70 -22.96 -2.99
N GLN A 252 10.79 -23.85 -2.60
CA GLN A 252 9.77 -23.57 -1.60
C GLN A 252 10.36 -22.89 -0.36
N GLY A 253 9.73 -21.81 0.08
CA GLY A 253 10.15 -21.03 1.23
C GLY A 253 11.16 -19.92 0.93
N SER A 254 11.69 -19.84 -0.29
CA SER A 254 12.62 -18.80 -0.72
C SER A 254 11.94 -17.69 -1.53
N ALA A 255 12.60 -16.54 -1.60
CA ALA A 255 12.21 -15.41 -2.43
C ALA A 255 13.31 -15.04 -3.43
N ASP A 256 12.92 -14.60 -4.63
CA ASP A 256 13.82 -13.99 -5.62
C ASP A 256 13.16 -12.79 -6.29
N VAL A 257 13.95 -11.97 -6.99
CA VAL A 257 13.41 -10.86 -7.79
C VAL A 257 12.76 -11.44 -9.04
N PHE A 258 11.48 -11.12 -9.24
CA PHE A 258 10.70 -11.60 -10.38
C PHE A 258 10.88 -10.71 -11.60
N ILE A 259 10.69 -9.40 -11.43
CA ILE A 259 10.93 -8.34 -12.42
C ILE A 259 11.60 -7.19 -11.69
N ASP A 260 12.60 -6.57 -12.30
CA ASP A 260 13.38 -5.48 -11.69
C ASP A 260 13.45 -4.28 -12.63
N GLY A 261 13.61 -3.08 -12.07
CA GLY A 261 13.69 -1.84 -12.84
C GLY A 261 12.41 -1.53 -13.60
N LEU A 262 11.24 -1.68 -12.96
CA LEU A 262 9.97 -1.31 -13.58
C LEU A 262 9.99 0.16 -14.04
N PRO A 263 9.31 0.48 -15.16
CA PRO A 263 9.22 1.84 -15.69
C PRO A 263 8.16 2.68 -14.96
N GLY A 264 7.92 2.37 -13.69
CA GLY A 264 7.02 3.08 -12.80
C GLY A 264 6.97 2.48 -11.41
N ILE A 265 6.23 3.14 -10.51
CA ILE A 265 6.05 2.72 -9.12
C ILE A 265 4.97 1.62 -9.06
N PRO A 266 5.31 0.36 -8.74
CA PRO A 266 4.32 -0.72 -8.71
C PRO A 266 3.39 -0.61 -7.50
N ASP A 267 2.13 -0.93 -7.74
CA ASP A 267 1.07 -0.93 -6.74
C ASP A 267 0.32 -2.28 -6.77
N ASN A 268 -1.00 -2.28 -6.96
CA ASN A 268 -1.83 -3.47 -7.06
C ASN A 268 -1.42 -4.43 -8.18
N ILE A 269 -1.50 -5.73 -7.88
CA ILE A 269 -1.24 -6.83 -8.82
C ILE A 269 -2.49 -7.68 -8.95
N HIS A 270 -2.95 -7.91 -10.18
CA HIS A 270 -4.08 -8.78 -10.47
C HIS A 270 -3.67 -9.93 -11.36
N LEU A 271 -4.13 -11.14 -11.03
CA LEU A 271 -4.05 -12.27 -11.96
C LEU A 271 -5.17 -12.15 -12.98
N ILE A 272 -4.82 -12.02 -14.25
CA ILE A 272 -5.77 -11.92 -15.36
C ILE A 272 -5.85 -13.23 -16.15
N LYS A 273 -6.82 -13.29 -17.08
CA LYS A 273 -7.03 -14.46 -17.94
C LYS A 273 -5.76 -14.80 -18.72
N GLY A 274 -5.48 -16.10 -18.86
CA GLY A 274 -4.28 -16.58 -19.54
C GLY A 274 -3.05 -16.73 -18.63
N GLY A 275 -3.20 -16.45 -17.32
CA GLY A 275 -2.13 -16.64 -16.33
C GLY A 275 -1.10 -15.52 -16.32
N LEU A 276 -1.46 -14.35 -16.87
CA LEU A 276 -0.66 -13.14 -16.84
C LEU A 276 -0.97 -12.34 -15.58
N PHE A 277 0.00 -11.53 -15.16
CA PHE A 277 -0.17 -10.56 -14.08
C PHE A 277 -0.30 -9.16 -14.67
N GLU A 278 -1.38 -8.49 -14.32
CA GLU A 278 -1.53 -7.05 -14.53
C GLU A 278 -1.00 -6.32 -13.30
N VAL A 279 -0.17 -5.30 -13.51
CA VAL A 279 0.49 -4.55 -12.44
C VAL A 279 0.22 -3.08 -12.67
N SER A 280 -0.39 -2.43 -11.69
CA SER A 280 -0.62 -0.98 -11.73
C SER A 280 0.68 -0.24 -11.47
N LEU A 281 0.96 0.79 -12.27
CA LEU A 281 2.12 1.68 -12.09
C LEU A 281 1.62 3.09 -11.80
N ALA A 282 1.74 3.55 -10.55
CA ALA A 282 1.13 4.80 -10.08
C ALA A 282 1.77 6.06 -10.70
N GLN A 283 3.08 6.01 -10.93
CA GLN A 283 3.84 7.10 -11.54
C GLN A 283 4.84 6.53 -12.56
N PRO A 284 4.97 7.12 -13.76
CA PRO A 284 6.02 6.77 -14.70
C PRO A 284 7.42 7.00 -14.11
N ARG A 285 8.34 6.10 -14.43
CA ARG A 285 9.76 6.20 -14.06
C ARG A 285 10.59 5.92 -15.29
N THR A 286 11.33 6.92 -15.75
CA THR A 286 12.19 6.81 -16.94
C THR A 286 13.57 7.39 -16.65
N LYS A 287 14.55 7.16 -17.52
CA LYS A 287 15.88 7.76 -17.36
C LYS A 287 15.84 9.29 -17.39
N GLN A 288 14.91 9.86 -18.15
CA GLN A 288 14.72 11.30 -18.28
C GLN A 288 13.91 11.90 -17.13
N GLN A 289 13.11 11.08 -16.45
CA GLN A 289 12.28 11.45 -15.31
C GLN A 289 12.48 10.41 -14.18
N PRO A 290 13.62 10.47 -13.46
CA PRO A 290 13.85 9.61 -12.32
C PRO A 290 12.98 10.02 -11.14
N LEU A 291 12.67 9.07 -10.26
CA LEU A 291 11.98 9.35 -9.01
C LEU A 291 12.93 9.99 -8.00
N PRO A 292 12.42 10.77 -7.02
CA PRO A 292 13.25 11.31 -5.95
C PRO A 292 14.07 10.22 -5.23
N ILE A 293 13.50 9.02 -5.06
CA ILE A 293 14.19 7.92 -4.39
C ILE A 293 15.38 7.38 -5.20
N ASP A 294 15.33 7.41 -6.53
CA ASP A 294 16.45 6.96 -7.37
C ASP A 294 17.73 7.75 -7.07
N SER A 295 17.57 9.05 -6.77
CA SER A 295 18.67 9.95 -6.42
C SER A 295 19.06 9.89 -4.95
N LEU A 296 18.11 9.61 -4.05
CA LEU A 296 18.31 9.68 -2.60
C LEU A 296 18.68 8.33 -1.95
N ALA A 297 18.43 7.21 -2.63
CA ALA A 297 18.69 5.86 -2.13
C ALA A 297 20.12 5.68 -1.55
N PRO A 298 21.20 6.18 -2.19
CA PRO A 298 22.56 6.04 -1.67
C PRO A 298 22.87 6.91 -0.45
N TYR A 299 22.01 7.88 -0.10
CA TYR A 299 22.26 8.91 0.91
C TYR A 299 21.39 8.75 2.16
N PRO A 300 21.67 7.77 3.05
CA PRO A 300 20.82 7.46 4.19
C PRO A 300 20.64 8.62 5.17
N LEU A 301 21.65 9.46 5.37
CA LEU A 301 21.55 10.62 6.27
C LEU A 301 20.61 11.70 5.73
N VAL A 302 20.57 11.89 4.41
CA VAL A 302 19.66 12.85 3.76
C VAL A 302 18.22 12.33 3.84
N ARG A 303 18.00 11.05 3.52
CA ARG A 303 16.68 10.41 3.67
C ARG A 303 16.17 10.47 5.11
N ARG A 304 17.03 10.19 6.09
CA ARG A 304 16.70 10.30 7.52
C ARG A 304 16.33 11.72 7.92
N PHE A 305 17.09 12.72 7.45
CA PHE A 305 16.77 14.12 7.68
C PHE A 305 15.39 14.47 7.11
N ILE A 306 15.10 14.11 5.87
CA ILE A 306 13.81 14.37 5.22
C ILE A 306 12.67 13.70 6.00
N ALA A 307 12.79 12.39 6.28
CA ALA A 307 11.78 11.64 7.04
C ALA A 307 11.49 12.27 8.41
N ARG A 308 12.53 12.71 9.12
CA ARG A 308 12.38 13.38 10.42
C ARG A 308 11.72 14.75 10.28
N VAL A 309 12.14 15.56 9.31
CA VAL A 309 11.51 16.87 9.06
C VAL A 309 10.03 16.69 8.76
N LEU A 310 9.66 15.78 7.87
CA LEU A 310 8.26 15.48 7.55
C LEU A 310 7.49 15.04 8.80
N TYR A 311 8.02 14.07 9.54
CA TYR A 311 7.42 13.58 10.79
C TYR A 311 7.18 14.71 11.81
N TYR A 312 8.19 15.55 12.06
CA TYR A 312 8.06 16.66 13.03
C TYR A 312 7.24 17.83 12.52
N LEU A 313 7.08 17.99 11.21
CA LEU A 313 6.15 18.97 10.65
C LEU A 313 4.70 18.55 10.93
N GLU A 314 4.39 17.25 10.90
CA GLU A 314 3.04 16.72 11.15
C GLU A 314 2.72 16.58 12.65
N LEU A 315 3.72 16.27 13.48
CA LEU A 315 3.55 15.96 14.90
C LEU A 315 2.73 17.01 15.70
N PRO A 316 2.94 18.34 15.56
CA PRO A 316 2.14 19.32 16.28
C PRO A 316 0.66 19.24 15.92
N PHE A 317 0.34 19.01 14.64
CA PHE A 317 -1.04 18.91 14.18
C PHE A 317 -1.71 17.63 14.72
N GLN A 318 -1.00 16.50 14.71
CA GLN A 318 -1.46 15.25 15.33
C GLN A 318 -1.72 15.44 16.83
N THR A 319 -0.76 16.06 17.53
CA THR A 319 -0.88 16.32 18.97
C THR A 319 -2.08 17.22 19.28
N ILE A 320 -2.26 18.32 18.55
CA ILE A 320 -3.41 19.23 18.78
C ILE A 320 -4.73 18.51 18.50
N GLN A 321 -4.79 17.63 17.48
CA GLN A 321 -5.97 16.83 17.16
C GLN A 321 -6.33 15.86 18.30
N GLU A 322 -5.36 15.27 19.00
CA GLU A 322 -5.63 14.39 20.16
C GLU A 322 -6.27 15.14 21.33
N PHE A 323 -5.84 16.38 21.61
CA PHE A 323 -6.36 17.19 22.72
C PHE A 323 -7.61 18.00 22.37
N THR A 324 -7.71 18.42 21.11
CA THR A 324 -8.76 19.29 20.56
C THR A 324 -9.09 18.81 19.15
N PRO A 325 -9.91 17.74 19.03
CA PRO A 325 -10.31 17.23 17.73
C PRO A 325 -11.07 18.31 16.96
N THR A 326 -10.55 18.70 15.79
CA THR A 326 -11.23 19.65 14.90
C THR A 326 -11.16 19.19 13.46
N HIS A 327 -12.22 19.41 12.70
CA HIS A 327 -12.27 19.03 11.28
C HIS A 327 -11.16 19.67 10.44
N THR A 328 -10.73 20.88 10.80
CA THR A 328 -9.71 21.61 10.03
C THR A 328 -8.34 20.94 10.13
N LEU A 329 -7.97 20.46 11.32
CA LEU A 329 -6.68 19.80 11.54
C LEU A 329 -6.67 18.39 10.93
N GLU A 330 -7.76 17.65 11.07
CA GLU A 330 -7.92 16.33 10.46
C GLU A 330 -7.82 16.39 8.93
N PHE A 331 -8.44 17.40 8.31
CA PHE A 331 -8.33 17.66 6.88
C PHE A 331 -6.89 17.97 6.44
N LEU A 332 -6.13 18.75 7.23
CA LEU A 332 -4.73 19.06 6.91
C LEU A 332 -3.82 17.83 7.02
N LEU A 333 -4.05 16.97 8.03
CA LEU A 333 -3.30 15.74 8.27
C LEU A 333 -3.60 14.65 7.23
N THR A 334 -4.85 14.58 6.74
CA THR A 334 -5.23 13.65 5.67
C THR A 334 -4.90 14.19 4.27
N GLY A 335 -4.83 15.51 4.11
CA GLY A 335 -4.39 16.16 2.87
C GLY A 335 -2.92 15.88 2.50
N SER A 336 -2.04 15.60 3.47
CA SER A 336 -0.64 15.22 3.20
C SER A 336 -0.48 13.76 2.80
N THR A 337 -1.25 12.85 3.42
CA THR A 337 -1.24 11.40 3.13
C THR A 337 -1.92 11.05 1.80
N THR A 338 -2.78 11.93 1.27
CA THR A 338 -3.52 11.72 0.01
C THR A 338 -2.69 11.94 -1.27
N LEU A 339 -1.45 12.43 -1.15
CA LEU A 339 -0.54 12.54 -2.29
C LEU A 339 -0.13 11.19 -2.91
N THR A 340 -0.42 10.06 -2.24
CA THR A 340 -0.15 8.70 -2.77
C THR A 340 -1.37 8.01 -3.37
N SER A 341 -2.59 8.53 -3.15
CA SER A 341 -3.82 7.94 -3.70
C SER A 341 -4.21 8.63 -5.00
N SER A 342 -3.46 8.37 -6.06
CA SER A 342 -3.87 8.77 -7.40
C SER A 342 -5.13 7.99 -7.79
N SER A 343 -6.16 8.71 -8.20
CA SER A 343 -7.44 8.19 -8.67
C SER A 343 -7.27 7.09 -9.72
N LEU A 344 -7.81 5.88 -9.46
CA LEU A 344 -8.00 4.89 -10.51
C LEU A 344 -9.17 5.32 -11.40
N TYR A 345 -8.90 5.45 -12.69
CA TYR A 345 -9.91 5.70 -13.72
C TYR A 345 -10.44 4.36 -14.22
N PHE A 346 -11.77 4.22 -14.32
CA PHE A 346 -12.39 3.04 -14.93
C PHE A 346 -12.05 2.95 -16.42
N ILE A 347 -11.77 1.74 -16.90
CA ILE A 347 -11.62 1.43 -18.33
C ILE A 347 -12.52 0.23 -18.61
N ASN A 348 -13.60 0.45 -19.36
CA ASN A 348 -14.30 -0.63 -20.05
C ASN A 348 -13.52 -0.94 -21.33
N GLY A 349 -12.92 -2.13 -21.40
CA GLY A 349 -12.25 -2.57 -22.62
C GLY A 349 -11.47 -3.85 -22.42
N PHE A 350 -12.16 -4.98 -22.37
CA PHE A 350 -11.54 -6.23 -22.81
C PHE A 350 -11.19 -6.06 -24.29
N ALA A 351 -9.89 -6.05 -24.59
CA ALA A 351 -9.36 -6.35 -25.92
C ALA A 351 -8.30 -7.44 -25.78
#